data_AF-A0A1S7SHW3-F1
#
_entry.id   AF-A0A1S7SHW3-F1
#
_cell.length_a   1.000
_cell.length_b   1.000
_cell.length_c   1.000
_cell.angle_alpha   90.00
_cell.angle_beta   90.00
_cell.angle_gamma   90.00
#
_symmetry.space_group_name_H-M   'P 1'
#
loop_
_entity.id
_entity.type
_entity.pdbx_description
1 polymer ?
#
loop_
_entity_poly.entity_id
_entity_poly.type
_entity_poly.pdbx_seq_one_letter_code
_entity_poly.pdbx_strand_id
1 'polypeptide(L)'
;MAKMRANLEWRTLKGTRTSDNRDFAGIGMNAHGLLMIITDGSTAGESSGDLPRVLVKEMVDWFAAASPVSTEVLCDFLRDLHRDLAPRFPRGSASYLVVICGVEDCFAAYAGDCSLGIRDADESVSWITAPHTLVNAVKDLPHAEIAKSLDVKLPIQGIYCPDD
;
A
#
# COMPACT_ATOMS: atom_id res chain seq x y z
N MET A 1 -24.72 18.17 -11.07
CA MET A 1 -23.86 17.14 -10.47
C MET A 1 -22.59 17.83 -9.97
N ALA A 2 -22.24 17.64 -8.69
CA ALA A 2 -20.97 18.12 -8.17
C ALA A 2 -19.82 17.39 -8.89
N LYS A 3 -18.77 18.12 -9.27
CA LYS A 3 -17.61 17.54 -9.94
C LYS A 3 -16.46 17.50 -8.95
N MET A 4 -15.95 16.31 -8.65
CA MET A 4 -14.76 16.14 -7.85
C MET A 4 -13.56 16.80 -8.55
N ARG A 5 -12.80 17.60 -7.80
CA ARG A 5 -11.52 18.18 -8.24
C ARG A 5 -10.47 17.82 -7.20
N ALA A 6 -9.43 17.12 -7.63
CA ALA A 6 -8.27 16.81 -6.81
C ALA A 6 -7.02 17.29 -7.53
N ASN A 7 -6.11 17.94 -6.81
CA ASN A 7 -4.76 18.19 -7.30
C ASN A 7 -3.91 17.02 -6.85
N LEU A 8 -3.48 16.22 -7.82
CA LEU A 8 -2.76 14.99 -7.55
C LEU A 8 -1.32 15.15 -7.99
N GLU A 9 -0.43 14.91 -7.04
CA GLU A 9 1.00 14.84 -7.29
C GLU A 9 1.50 13.51 -6.74
N TRP A 10 2.24 12.79 -7.56
CA TRP A 10 2.93 11.59 -7.15
C TRP A 10 4.42 11.77 -7.41
N ARG A 11 5.25 11.28 -6.49
CA ARG A 11 6.71 11.32 -6.59
C ARG A 11 7.24 9.98 -6.14
N THR A 12 8.19 9.43 -6.90
CA THR A 12 8.95 8.24 -6.52
C THR A 12 10.42 8.49 -6.74
N LEU A 13 11.26 8.01 -5.83
CA LEU A 13 12.71 8.17 -5.87
C LEU A 13 13.34 6.85 -5.46
N LYS A 14 14.23 6.30 -6.29
CA LYS A 14 15.01 5.09 -5.96
C LYS A 14 15.79 5.21 -4.64
N GLY A 15 16.21 6.43 -4.32
CA GLY A 15 17.23 6.67 -3.31
C GLY A 15 18.60 6.13 -3.74
N THR A 16 19.51 6.04 -2.77
CA THR A 16 20.92 5.69 -2.99
C THR A 16 21.30 4.29 -2.51
N ARG A 17 20.39 3.59 -1.80
CA ARG A 17 20.68 2.32 -1.11
C ARG A 17 20.34 1.08 -1.93
N THR A 18 19.50 1.19 -2.96
CA THR A 18 19.07 0.08 -3.82
C THR A 18 19.52 0.29 -5.26
N SER A 19 19.69 -0.83 -5.98
CA SER A 19 20.04 -0.83 -7.41
C SER A 19 18.89 -0.38 -8.31
N ASP A 20 17.66 -0.65 -7.89
CA ASP A 20 16.39 -0.47 -8.60
C ASP A 20 15.33 0.18 -7.70
N ASN A 21 14.27 0.70 -8.32
CA ASN A 21 13.11 1.25 -7.64
C ASN A 21 11.93 0.27 -7.78
N ARG A 22 11.44 -0.24 -6.65
CA ARG A 22 10.33 -1.20 -6.59
C ARG A 22 9.03 -0.56 -6.12
N ASP A 23 9.04 0.76 -5.96
CA ASP A 23 7.86 1.53 -5.61
C ASP A 23 7.05 1.81 -6.88
N PHE A 24 5.75 1.54 -6.81
CA PHE A 24 4.82 1.88 -7.86
C PHE A 24 3.63 2.62 -7.28
N ALA A 25 3.05 3.51 -8.09
CA ALA A 25 1.86 4.25 -7.73
C ALA A 25 0.93 4.34 -8.94
N GLY A 26 -0.36 4.46 -8.67
CA GLY A 26 -1.39 4.56 -9.68
C GLY A 26 -2.52 5.47 -9.26
N ILE A 27 -3.14 6.10 -10.24
CA ILE A 27 -4.32 6.94 -10.07
C ILE A 27 -5.36 6.46 -11.09
N GLY A 28 -6.54 6.09 -10.60
CA GLY A 28 -7.70 5.74 -11.41
C GLY A 28 -8.81 6.77 -11.22
N MET A 29 -9.49 7.15 -12.29
CA MET A 29 -10.64 8.06 -12.22
C MET A 29 -11.79 7.51 -13.06
N ASN A 30 -13.00 7.53 -12.53
CA ASN A 30 -14.21 7.16 -13.25
C ASN A 30 -15.35 8.16 -12.94
N ALA A 31 -16.57 7.86 -13.36
CA ALA A 31 -17.73 8.74 -13.11
C ALA A 31 -18.14 8.82 -11.63
N HIS A 32 -17.64 7.92 -10.79
CA HIS A 32 -18.05 7.73 -9.40
C HIS A 32 -17.01 8.21 -8.40
N GLY A 33 -15.75 8.37 -8.80
CA GLY A 33 -14.71 8.84 -7.89
C GLY A 33 -13.28 8.72 -8.39
N LEU A 34 -12.38 8.67 -7.42
CA LEU A 34 -10.93 8.63 -7.55
C LEU A 34 -10.39 7.43 -6.77
N LEU A 35 -9.50 6.66 -7.40
CA LEU A 35 -8.64 5.68 -6.76
C LEU A 35 -7.21 6.19 -6.76
N MET A 36 -6.53 6.06 -5.62
CA MET A 36 -5.10 6.28 -5.46
C MET A 36 -4.50 5.02 -4.86
N ILE A 37 -3.40 4.54 -5.42
CA ILE A 37 -2.69 3.39 -4.89
C ILE A 37 -1.19 3.67 -4.85
N ILE A 38 -0.55 3.25 -3.77
CA ILE A 38 0.90 3.11 -3.67
C ILE A 38 1.25 1.68 -3.26
N THR A 39 2.39 1.20 -3.73
CA THR A 39 2.95 -0.10 -3.39
C THR A 39 4.45 -0.01 -3.22
N ASP A 40 5.00 -0.74 -2.26
CA ASP A 40 6.43 -0.89 -2.01
C ASP A 40 6.81 -2.37 -2.12
N GLY A 41 7.61 -2.71 -3.13
CA GLY A 41 8.07 -4.07 -3.39
C GLY A 41 9.28 -4.45 -2.55
N SER A 42 9.21 -5.62 -1.91
CA SER A 42 10.31 -6.14 -1.08
C SER A 42 11.62 -6.31 -1.87
N THR A 43 12.76 -6.20 -1.18
CA THR A 43 14.08 -6.48 -1.74
C THR A 43 14.45 -7.97 -1.72
N ALA A 44 13.73 -8.79 -0.95
CA ALA A 44 14.14 -10.15 -0.58
C ALA A 44 13.87 -11.25 -1.64
N GLY A 45 12.97 -11.03 -2.59
CA GLY A 45 12.58 -12.03 -3.59
C GLY A 45 12.99 -11.67 -5.03
N GLU A 46 13.34 -12.68 -5.84
CA GLU A 46 13.38 -12.57 -7.30
C GLU A 46 12.00 -12.10 -7.82
N SER A 47 11.96 -11.18 -8.79
CA SER A 47 10.72 -10.62 -9.38
C SER A 47 9.85 -9.76 -8.45
N SER A 48 10.34 -9.36 -7.26
CA SER A 48 9.56 -8.51 -6.33
C SER A 48 9.23 -7.12 -6.86
N GLY A 49 9.87 -6.66 -7.94
CA GLY A 49 9.50 -5.42 -8.64
C GLY A 49 8.31 -5.56 -9.59
N ASP A 50 8.02 -6.77 -10.09
CA ASP A 50 6.94 -6.97 -11.07
C ASP A 50 5.57 -7.08 -10.42
N LEU A 51 5.49 -7.70 -9.23
CA LEU A 51 4.26 -7.80 -8.45
C LEU A 51 3.62 -6.42 -8.16
N PRO A 52 4.31 -5.44 -7.54
CA PRO A 52 3.71 -4.14 -7.23
C PRO A 52 3.25 -3.42 -8.50
N ARG A 53 4.03 -3.51 -9.58
CA ARG A 53 3.66 -2.96 -10.88
C ARG A 53 2.35 -3.56 -11.41
N VAL A 54 2.23 -4.90 -11.40
CA VAL A 54 1.02 -5.58 -11.89
C VAL A 54 -0.16 -5.28 -10.97
N LEU A 55 0.03 -5.30 -9.66
CA LEU A 55 -1.01 -4.96 -8.68
C LEU A 55 -1.57 -3.56 -8.95
N VAL A 56 -0.71 -2.54 -9.10
CA VAL A 56 -1.14 -1.18 -9.44
C VAL A 56 -1.94 -1.14 -10.74
N LYS A 57 -1.45 -1.82 -11.78
CA LYS A 57 -2.14 -1.85 -13.08
C LYS A 57 -3.53 -2.47 -12.97
N GLU A 58 -3.65 -3.66 -12.38
CA GLU A 58 -4.93 -4.37 -12.26
C GLU A 58 -5.94 -3.58 -11.42
N MET A 59 -5.49 -2.91 -10.34
CA MET A 59 -6.33 -2.03 -9.52
C MET A 59 -6.86 -0.83 -10.30
N VAL A 60 -6.01 -0.16 -11.08
CA VAL A 60 -6.41 1.00 -11.89
C VAL A 60 -7.36 0.59 -13.01
N ASP A 61 -7.06 -0.50 -13.72
CA ASP A 61 -7.89 -1.01 -14.82
C ASP A 61 -9.27 -1.46 -14.31
N TRP A 62 -9.31 -2.17 -13.18
CA TRP A 62 -10.56 -2.56 -12.54
C TRP A 62 -11.39 -1.34 -12.14
N PHE A 63 -10.78 -0.35 -11.49
CA PHE A 63 -11.50 0.83 -11.03
C PHE A 63 -12.06 1.66 -12.19
N ALA A 64 -11.38 1.71 -13.34
CA ALA A 64 -11.87 2.43 -14.51
C ALA A 64 -13.25 1.91 -15.00
N ALA A 65 -13.53 0.62 -14.81
CA ALA A 65 -14.81 -0.01 -15.19
C ALA A 65 -15.78 -0.17 -14.00
N ALA A 66 -15.35 0.14 -12.77
CA ALA A 66 -16.15 -0.09 -11.58
C ALA A 66 -17.33 0.90 -11.48
N SER A 67 -18.44 0.40 -10.94
CA SER A 67 -19.52 1.22 -10.37
C SER A 67 -19.07 1.78 -9.00
N PRO A 68 -19.88 2.59 -8.27
CA PRO A 68 -19.50 3.04 -6.94
C PRO A 68 -18.99 1.87 -6.09
N VAL A 69 -17.75 2.00 -5.61
CA VAL A 69 -17.05 0.93 -4.89
C VAL A 69 -17.31 1.10 -3.41
N SER A 70 -17.82 0.06 -2.75
CA SER A 70 -17.87 -0.02 -1.29
C SER A 70 -16.63 -0.72 -0.73
N THR A 71 -16.45 -0.66 0.59
CA THR A 71 -15.39 -1.39 1.29
C THR A 71 -15.44 -2.90 1.02
N GLU A 72 -16.62 -3.50 0.94
CA GLU A 72 -16.82 -4.93 0.68
C GLU A 72 -16.40 -5.29 -0.74
N VAL A 73 -16.83 -4.48 -1.72
CA VAL A 73 -16.47 -4.67 -3.13
C VAL A 73 -14.96 -4.57 -3.33
N LEU A 74 -14.30 -3.61 -2.67
CA LEU A 74 -12.84 -3.51 -2.69
C LEU A 74 -12.18 -4.73 -2.04
N CYS A 75 -12.66 -5.18 -0.88
CA CYS A 75 -12.11 -6.35 -0.19
C CYS A 75 -12.23 -7.62 -1.05
N ASP A 76 -13.37 -7.83 -1.69
CA ASP A 76 -13.59 -9.00 -2.55
C ASP A 76 -12.70 -8.95 -3.78
N PHE A 77 -12.58 -7.78 -4.43
CA PHE A 77 -11.65 -7.60 -5.54
C PHE A 77 -10.20 -7.88 -5.11
N LEU A 78 -9.74 -7.36 -3.96
CA LEU A 78 -8.39 -7.61 -3.46
C LEU A 78 -8.15 -9.10 -3.15
N ARG A 79 -9.15 -9.83 -2.65
CA ARG A 79 -9.05 -11.28 -2.41
C ARG A 79 -8.92 -12.06 -3.72
N ASP A 80 -9.71 -11.70 -4.73
CA ASP A 80 -9.65 -12.35 -6.03
C ASP A 80 -8.36 -12.02 -6.76
N LEU A 81 -7.92 -10.76 -6.71
CA LEU A 81 -6.63 -10.33 -7.24
C LEU A 81 -5.47 -11.05 -6.54
N HIS A 82 -5.50 -11.20 -5.21
CA HIS A 82 -4.50 -11.97 -4.49
C HIS A 82 -4.46 -13.43 -4.97
N ARG A 83 -5.63 -14.06 -5.16
CA ARG A 83 -5.73 -15.45 -5.64
C ARG A 83 -5.16 -15.63 -7.05
N ASP A 84 -5.30 -14.63 -7.92
CA ASP A 84 -4.70 -14.63 -9.26
C ASP A 84 -3.18 -14.37 -9.24
N LEU A 85 -2.73 -13.38 -8.45
CA LEU A 85 -1.34 -12.95 -8.44
C LEU A 85 -0.42 -13.87 -7.64
N ALA A 86 -0.89 -14.51 -6.56
CA ALA A 86 -0.05 -15.33 -5.70
C ALA A 86 0.63 -16.51 -6.45
N PRO A 87 -0.04 -17.26 -7.34
CA PRO A 87 0.63 -18.29 -8.16
C PRO A 87 1.60 -17.73 -9.19
N ARG A 88 1.37 -16.51 -9.69
CA ARG A 88 2.21 -15.84 -10.71
C ARG A 88 3.49 -15.26 -10.11
N PHE A 89 3.43 -14.87 -8.83
CA PHE A 89 4.52 -14.25 -8.09
C PHE A 89 4.73 -14.96 -6.73
N PRO A 90 5.09 -16.26 -6.71
CA PRO A 90 5.10 -17.07 -5.48
C PRO A 90 6.12 -16.60 -4.43
N ARG A 91 7.13 -15.82 -4.83
CA ARG A 91 8.12 -15.18 -3.94
C ARG A 91 8.01 -13.65 -3.92
N GLY A 92 7.04 -13.10 -4.63
CA GLY A 92 6.79 -11.67 -4.67
C GLY A 92 6.13 -11.22 -3.36
N SER A 93 6.59 -10.10 -2.82
CA SER A 93 5.98 -9.46 -1.67
C SER A 93 6.00 -7.96 -1.87
N ALA A 94 4.88 -7.31 -1.54
CA ALA A 94 4.76 -5.86 -1.57
C ALA A 94 3.82 -5.38 -0.46
N SER A 95 4.18 -4.27 0.19
CA SER A 95 3.25 -3.45 0.95
C SER A 95 2.37 -2.66 -0.02
N TYR A 96 1.12 -2.36 0.35
CA TYR A 96 0.25 -1.50 -0.42
C TYR A 96 -0.65 -0.64 0.46
N LEU A 97 -1.06 0.50 -0.10
CA LEU A 97 -2.13 1.36 0.42
C LEU A 97 -2.98 1.81 -0.76
N VAL A 98 -4.27 1.51 -0.70
CA VAL A 98 -5.30 1.95 -1.64
C VAL A 98 -6.23 2.91 -0.94
N VAL A 99 -6.52 4.05 -1.57
CA VAL A 99 -7.52 5.02 -1.13
C VAL A 99 -8.54 5.19 -2.25
N ILE A 100 -9.83 5.03 -1.93
CA ILE A 100 -10.94 5.31 -2.84
C ILE A 100 -11.74 6.46 -2.25
N CYS A 101 -11.97 7.48 -3.07
CA CYS A 101 -12.77 8.65 -2.72
C CYS A 101 -13.94 8.79 -3.69
N GLY A 102 -15.16 8.71 -3.16
CA GLY A 102 -16.40 9.15 -3.79
C GLY A 102 -16.70 10.62 -3.48
N VAL A 103 -17.88 11.09 -3.87
CA VAL A 103 -18.28 12.50 -3.66
C VAL A 103 -18.47 12.82 -2.18
N GLU A 104 -18.97 11.87 -1.40
CA GLU A 104 -19.37 12.06 0.01
C GLU A 104 -18.40 11.41 1.00
N ASP A 105 -17.64 10.40 0.55
CA ASP A 105 -16.84 9.54 1.42
C ASP A 105 -15.51 9.14 0.79
N CYS A 106 -14.55 8.82 1.66
CA CYS A 106 -13.30 8.18 1.29
C CYS A 106 -13.02 7.04 2.26
N PHE A 107 -12.45 5.95 1.75
CA PHE A 107 -11.96 4.85 2.58
C PHE A 107 -10.63 4.34 2.06
N ALA A 108 -9.90 3.63 2.92
CA ALA A 108 -8.60 3.07 2.60
C ALA A 108 -8.52 1.59 2.97
N ALA A 109 -7.79 0.83 2.15
CA ALA A 109 -7.38 -0.54 2.44
C ALA A 109 -5.87 -0.64 2.30
N TYR A 110 -5.20 -1.28 3.24
CA TYR A 110 -3.74 -1.35 3.26
C TYR A 110 -3.23 -2.64 3.88
N ALA A 111 -2.04 -3.05 3.44
CA ALA A 111 -1.29 -4.15 4.01
C ALA A 111 0.22 -3.82 4.00
N GLY A 112 0.93 -4.26 5.04
CA GLY A 112 2.32 -3.86 5.26
C GLY A 112 2.44 -2.47 5.87
N ASP A 113 3.50 -1.75 5.50
CA ASP A 113 3.95 -0.53 6.16
C ASP A 113 3.77 0.76 5.34
N CYS A 114 3.16 0.66 4.15
CA CYS A 114 2.64 1.83 3.42
C CYS A 114 1.66 2.61 4.33
N SER A 115 1.85 3.93 4.43
CA SER A 115 1.15 4.75 5.43
C SER A 115 0.40 5.94 4.81
N LEU A 116 -0.79 6.20 5.33
CA LEU A 116 -1.64 7.35 5.00
C LEU A 116 -1.64 8.36 6.15
N GLY A 117 -1.53 9.64 5.82
CA GLY A 117 -1.66 10.73 6.78
C GLY A 117 -2.24 11.99 6.14
N ILE A 118 -2.78 12.86 6.97
CA ILE A 118 -3.22 14.20 6.60
C ILE A 118 -2.12 15.17 6.99
N ARG A 119 -1.71 16.02 6.05
CA ARG A 119 -0.76 17.10 6.32
C ARG A 119 -1.52 18.32 6.81
N ASP A 120 -1.21 18.76 8.03
CA ASP A 120 -1.77 19.94 8.64
C ASP A 120 -1.11 21.23 8.13
N ALA A 121 -1.69 22.39 8.46
CA ALA A 121 -1.20 23.69 7.99
C ALA A 121 0.21 24.05 8.50
N ASP A 122 0.62 23.46 9.63
CA ASP A 122 1.96 23.59 10.21
C ASP A 122 2.96 22.56 9.65
N GLU A 123 2.58 21.88 8.56
CA GLU A 123 3.33 20.82 7.90
C GLU A 123 3.46 19.50 8.68
N SER A 124 2.92 19.43 9.89
CA SER A 124 2.85 18.17 10.64
C SER A 124 1.95 17.16 9.93
N VAL A 125 2.19 15.87 10.18
CA VAL A 125 1.41 14.79 9.58
C VAL A 125 0.67 14.04 10.66
N SER A 126 -0.66 14.12 10.59
CA SER A 126 -1.58 13.31 11.39
C SER A 126 -1.79 11.97 10.68
N TRP A 127 -1.13 10.91 11.17
CA TRP A 127 -1.20 9.58 10.58
C TRP A 127 -2.56 8.91 10.83
N ILE A 128 -3.17 8.39 9.77
CA ILE A 128 -4.48 7.70 9.81
C ILE A 128 -4.30 6.18 9.96
N THR A 129 -3.27 5.61 9.33
CA THR A 129 -3.04 4.16 9.30
C THR A 129 -1.84 3.80 10.17
N ALA A 130 -1.99 2.82 11.07
CA ALA A 130 -0.86 2.22 11.75
C ALA A 130 -0.18 1.18 10.84
N PRO A 131 1.15 1.25 10.62
CA PRO A 131 1.84 0.32 9.72
C PRO A 131 1.86 -1.09 10.32
N HIS A 132 1.64 -2.11 9.48
CA HIS A 132 1.70 -3.51 9.89
C HIS A 132 3.15 -3.98 9.98
N THR A 133 3.80 -3.61 11.07
CA THR A 133 5.16 -4.06 11.41
C THR A 133 5.10 -5.12 12.51
N LEU A 134 6.17 -5.90 12.68
CA LEU A 134 6.25 -6.85 13.79
C LEU A 134 6.13 -6.16 15.16
N VAL A 135 6.69 -4.95 15.29
CA VAL A 135 6.57 -4.18 16.53
C VAL A 135 5.13 -3.76 16.78
N ASN A 136 4.42 -3.31 15.74
CA ASN A 136 2.99 -2.96 15.85
C ASN A 136 2.06 -4.15 16.02
N ALA A 137 2.51 -5.38 15.69
CA ALA A 137 1.76 -6.59 16.01
C ALA A 137 1.68 -6.86 17.52
N VAL A 138 2.65 -6.34 18.30
CA VAL A 138 2.73 -6.55 19.75
C VAL A 138 2.49 -5.28 20.56
N LYS A 139 2.72 -4.10 19.98
CA LYS A 139 2.58 -2.81 20.65
C LYS A 139 2.27 -1.71 19.65
N ASP A 140 1.18 -0.97 19.86
CA ASP A 140 0.85 0.20 19.06
C ASP A 140 1.89 1.33 19.27
N LEU A 141 2.83 1.45 18.33
CA LEU A 141 3.86 2.50 18.31
C LEU A 141 3.57 3.52 17.21
N PRO A 142 3.79 4.81 17.49
CA PRO A 142 3.65 5.85 16.49
C PRO A 142 4.79 5.77 15.46
N HIS A 143 4.54 6.23 14.23
CA HIS A 143 5.50 6.24 13.12
C HIS A 143 6.86 6.84 13.49
N ALA A 144 6.86 7.92 14.26
CA ALA A 144 8.09 8.59 14.69
C ALA A 144 8.98 7.70 15.58
N GLU A 145 8.40 6.80 16.36
CA GLU A 145 9.15 5.84 17.19
C GLU A 145 9.64 4.67 16.32
N ILE A 146 8.81 4.18 15.40
CA ILE A 146 9.19 3.11 14.46
C ILE A 146 10.34 3.58 13.56
N ALA A 147 10.29 4.80 13.03
CA ALA A 147 11.32 5.36 12.16
C ALA A 147 12.68 5.53 12.85
N LYS A 148 12.69 5.72 14.18
CA LYS A 148 13.92 5.79 14.98
C LYS A 148 14.55 4.42 15.22
N SER A 149 13.82 3.32 14.99
CA SER A 149 14.29 1.95 15.22
C SER A 149 15.28 1.48 14.13
N LEU A 150 16.31 2.28 13.88
CA LEU A 150 17.57 1.75 13.35
C LEU A 150 18.25 1.03 14.54
N ASP A 151 18.50 -0.27 14.42
CA ASP A 151 19.27 -1.10 15.37
C ASP A 151 18.60 -1.67 16.64
N VAL A 152 17.27 -1.83 16.68
CA VAL A 152 16.74 -2.85 17.62
C VAL A 152 16.90 -4.21 16.97
N LYS A 153 18.06 -4.84 17.20
CA LYS A 153 18.15 -6.31 17.24
C LYS A 153 17.18 -6.75 18.34
N LEU A 154 15.90 -6.89 18.00
CA LEU A 154 14.99 -7.66 18.81
C LEU A 154 15.68 -9.03 18.97
N PRO A 155 15.84 -9.56 20.19
CA PRO A 155 16.39 -10.89 20.39
C PRO A 155 15.31 -11.90 19.98
N ILE A 156 14.97 -11.91 18.69
CA ILE A 156 14.19 -12.97 18.10
C ILE A 156 15.25 -14.00 17.71
N GLN A 157 15.55 -14.90 18.64
CA GLN A 157 16.03 -16.23 18.24
C GLN A 157 15.02 -16.71 17.21
N GLY A 158 15.47 -16.84 15.96
CA GLY A 158 14.61 -17.24 14.86
C GLY A 158 13.82 -18.47 15.26
N ILE A 159 12.50 -18.38 15.20
CA ILE A 159 11.67 -19.58 15.08
C ILE A 159 11.97 -20.09 13.67
N TYR A 160 12.98 -20.95 13.59
CA TYR A 160 13.15 -21.87 12.49
C TYR A 160 11.87 -22.70 12.44
N CYS A 161 11.02 -22.41 11.47
CA CYS A 161 10.00 -23.33 11.02
C CYS A 161 10.71 -24.21 9.98
N PRO A 162 11.06 -25.47 10.30
CA PRO A 162 11.53 -26.38 9.26
C PRO A 162 10.39 -26.57 8.27
N ASP A 163 10.74 -26.59 6.98
CA ASP A 163 9.82 -26.85 5.88
C ASP A 163 9.04 -28.18 6.07
N ASP A 164 7.83 -28.18 5.49
CA ASP A 164 6.83 -29.27 5.30
C ASP A 164 5.86 -29.62 6.44
#